data_AF-A0A3D8SKH1-F1
#
_entry.id   AF-A0A3D8SKH1-F1
#
_cell.length_a   1.000
_cell.length_b   1.000
_cell.length_c   1.000
_cell.angle_alpha   90.00
_cell.angle_beta   90.00
_cell.angle_gamma   90.00
#
_symmetry.space_group_name_H-M   'P 1'
#
loop_
_entity.id
_entity.type
_entity.pdbx_description
1 polymer ?
#
loop_
_entity_poly.entity_id
_entity_poly.type
_entity_poly.pdbx_seq_one_letter_code
_entity_poly.pdbx_strand_id
1 'polypeptide(L)'
;MADEPQSQPQWRTNPPTLFPHASSQAPARSSSSSEAKNEASKPAAVQRDEQGKPYVLDKDGKPCRLCTSAAAWRNLTKQTKASSAAAASTTTATQPQETISQSTGRGTTKPECPPDVEVLGRSTWTLLHSLTATYPEKASASEQADMRSFLTLLSKLYPCWVCADDFRNWMAEPSGKNQPRLGGRKDFGNWMCEAHNEVNRKLGKKEFDCRLWEQRWKDGWKDGRCD
;
A
#
# COMPACT_ATOMS: atom_id res chain seq x y z
N MET A 1 41.65 -23.18 26.39
CA MET A 1 41.38 -24.61 26.10
C MET A 1 39.91 -24.85 26.41
N ALA A 2 38.99 -25.05 25.49
CA ALA A 2 39.03 -25.07 24.04
C ALA A 2 37.66 -24.60 23.54
N ASP A 3 37.68 -23.84 22.44
CA ASP A 3 36.56 -23.53 21.56
C ASP A 3 35.83 -24.80 21.08
N GLU A 4 34.49 -24.73 21.00
CA GLU A 4 33.71 -25.58 20.11
C GLU A 4 32.71 -24.70 19.34
N PRO A 5 32.76 -24.67 17.99
CA PRO A 5 32.00 -23.71 17.19
C PRO A 5 30.60 -24.26 16.83
N GLN A 6 29.55 -23.54 17.22
CA GLN A 6 28.20 -23.79 16.74
C GLN A 6 28.10 -23.43 15.25
N SER A 7 27.94 -24.45 14.41
CA SER A 7 27.64 -24.31 12.97
C SER A 7 26.28 -23.64 12.76
N GLN A 8 26.27 -22.45 12.15
CA GLN A 8 25.04 -21.82 11.69
C GLN A 8 24.53 -22.49 10.40
N PRO A 9 23.21 -22.65 10.22
CA PRO A 9 22.64 -23.14 8.98
C PRO A 9 22.73 -22.08 7.88
N GLN A 10 23.46 -22.39 6.81
CA GLN A 10 23.56 -21.58 5.61
C GLN A 10 22.22 -21.61 4.85
N TRP A 11 21.41 -20.58 5.02
CA TRP A 11 20.26 -20.35 4.15
C TRP A 11 20.79 -19.89 2.78
N ARG A 12 20.65 -20.76 1.78
CA ARG A 12 20.98 -20.46 0.39
C ARG A 12 20.04 -19.35 -0.11
N THR A 13 20.59 -18.21 -0.49
CA THR A 13 19.87 -17.14 -1.20
C THR A 13 19.55 -17.60 -2.62
N ASN A 14 18.31 -18.03 -2.87
CA ASN A 14 17.73 -17.99 -4.21
C ASN A 14 16.90 -16.71 -4.34
N PRO A 15 16.98 -15.97 -5.47
CA PRO A 15 16.16 -14.79 -5.68
C PRO A 15 14.67 -15.19 -5.78
N PRO A 16 13.73 -14.41 -5.22
CA PRO A 16 12.33 -14.77 -5.28
C PRO A 16 11.78 -14.48 -6.69
N THR A 17 11.59 -15.53 -7.48
CA THR A 17 10.57 -15.48 -8.52
C THR A 17 9.21 -15.42 -7.82
N LEU A 18 8.57 -14.27 -7.90
CA LEU A 18 7.16 -14.11 -7.53
C LEU A 18 6.36 -15.06 -8.44
N PHE A 19 5.83 -16.14 -7.85
CA PHE A 19 4.93 -17.15 -8.43
C PHE A 19 5.55 -18.27 -9.30
N PRO A 20 5.86 -19.46 -8.73
CA PRO A 20 6.09 -20.67 -9.51
C PRO A 20 5.04 -21.74 -9.19
N HIS A 21 3.92 -21.77 -9.93
CA HIS A 21 3.10 -22.99 -10.06
C HIS A 21 2.45 -23.04 -11.43
N ALA A 22 3.02 -23.85 -12.33
CA ALA A 22 2.29 -24.51 -13.40
C ALA A 22 3.14 -25.65 -13.94
N SER A 23 2.80 -26.90 -13.59
CA SER A 23 2.72 -28.04 -14.52
C SER A 23 2.61 -29.37 -13.76
N SER A 24 1.42 -29.95 -13.76
CA SER A 24 1.23 -31.39 -13.99
C SER A 24 -0.24 -31.65 -14.34
N GLN A 25 -0.49 -32.07 -15.57
CA GLN A 25 -1.79 -32.51 -16.06
C GLN A 25 -2.11 -33.94 -15.60
N ALA A 26 -3.39 -34.23 -15.39
CA ALA A 26 -4.02 -35.49 -15.80
C ALA A 26 -5.54 -35.27 -16.02
N PRO A 27 -6.21 -35.96 -16.97
CA PRO A 27 -7.56 -35.63 -17.39
C PRO A 27 -8.63 -36.52 -16.74
N ALA A 28 -9.82 -35.96 -16.48
CA ALA A 28 -11.04 -36.73 -16.30
C ALA A 28 -12.26 -35.95 -16.82
N ARG A 29 -13.19 -36.70 -17.41
CA ARG A 29 -14.26 -36.30 -18.34
C ARG A 29 -15.44 -35.55 -17.71
N SER A 30 -16.03 -34.70 -18.56
CA SER A 30 -17.43 -34.23 -18.69
C SER A 30 -18.41 -34.32 -17.51
N SER A 31 -18.98 -33.17 -17.14
CA SER A 31 -20.42 -32.91 -17.35
C SER A 31 -20.82 -31.45 -17.04
N SER A 32 -21.64 -30.93 -17.97
CA SER A 32 -22.46 -29.71 -17.98
C SER A 32 -22.80 -29.04 -16.65
N SER A 33 -22.57 -27.72 -16.54
CA SER A 33 -23.62 -26.72 -16.24
C SER A 33 -23.07 -25.29 -16.15
N SER A 34 -23.82 -24.36 -16.75
CA SER A 34 -23.84 -22.90 -16.55
C SER A 34 -22.53 -22.11 -16.74
N GLU A 35 -22.50 -21.32 -17.82
CA GLU A 35 -21.51 -20.28 -18.12
C GLU A 35 -21.48 -19.21 -17.00
N ALA A 36 -20.65 -19.44 -15.98
CA ALA A 36 -20.01 -18.34 -15.29
C ALA A 36 -18.94 -17.78 -16.24
N LYS A 37 -19.09 -16.53 -16.66
CA LYS A 37 -18.02 -15.78 -17.32
C LYS A 37 -16.86 -15.68 -16.34
N ASN A 38 -15.96 -16.66 -16.41
CA ASN A 38 -14.63 -16.57 -15.82
C ASN A 38 -13.94 -15.41 -16.52
N GLU A 39 -13.92 -14.25 -15.86
CA GLU A 39 -13.00 -13.18 -16.18
C GLU A 39 -11.59 -13.68 -15.82
N ALA A 40 -11.04 -14.50 -16.71
CA ALA A 40 -9.67 -14.98 -16.62
C ALA A 40 -8.78 -13.74 -16.53
N SER A 41 -8.24 -13.51 -15.33
CA SER A 41 -7.36 -12.39 -15.05
C SER A 41 -6.20 -12.45 -16.03
N LYS A 42 -6.16 -11.52 -16.99
CA LYS A 42 -4.97 -11.31 -17.82
C LYS A 42 -3.79 -11.11 -16.86
N PRO A 43 -2.64 -11.77 -17.08
CA PRO A 43 -1.47 -11.52 -16.26
C PRO A 43 -1.17 -10.02 -16.30
N ALA A 44 -0.94 -9.41 -15.12
CA ALA A 44 -0.58 -8.01 -15.03
C ALA A 44 0.59 -7.75 -15.99
N ALA A 45 0.44 -6.76 -16.88
CA ALA A 45 1.44 -6.48 -17.91
C ALA A 45 2.69 -5.90 -17.23
N VAL A 46 3.65 -6.77 -16.90
CA VAL A 46 4.98 -6.37 -16.45
C VAL A 46 5.72 -5.82 -17.66
N GLN A 47 6.06 -4.54 -17.59
CA GLN A 47 6.86 -3.85 -18.60
C GLN A 47 8.25 -3.54 -18.04
N ARG A 48 9.16 -3.07 -18.90
CA ARG A 48 10.49 -2.62 -18.51
C ARG A 48 10.70 -1.19 -18.97
N ASP A 49 11.32 -0.38 -18.11
CA ASP A 49 11.80 0.95 -18.52
C ASP A 49 13.02 0.83 -19.45
N GLU A 50 13.49 1.97 -19.96
CA GLU A 50 14.68 2.03 -20.84
C GLU A 50 15.95 1.48 -20.18
N GLN A 51 16.00 1.45 -18.84
CA GLN A 51 17.10 0.91 -18.04
C GLN A 51 16.87 -0.56 -17.65
N GLY A 52 15.84 -1.20 -18.22
CA GLY A 52 15.51 -2.59 -18.03
C GLY A 52 14.85 -2.91 -16.68
N LYS A 53 14.50 -1.93 -15.86
CA LYS A 53 13.84 -2.15 -14.55
C LYS A 53 12.36 -2.48 -14.75
N PRO A 54 11.83 -3.49 -14.04
CA PRO A 54 10.44 -3.88 -14.18
C PRO A 54 9.51 -2.86 -13.53
N TYR A 55 8.40 -2.57 -14.20
CA TYR A 55 7.25 -1.85 -13.66
C TYR A 55 5.96 -2.54 -14.09
N VAL A 56 4.88 -2.30 -13.36
CA VAL A 56 3.59 -2.96 -13.57
C VAL A 56 2.55 -1.93 -14.00
N LEU A 57 1.75 -2.26 -15.00
CA LEU A 57 0.56 -1.48 -15.36
C LEU A 57 -0.65 -1.87 -14.51
N ASP A 58 -1.50 -0.90 -14.19
CA ASP A 58 -2.81 -1.11 -13.59
C ASP A 58 -3.85 -1.60 -14.62
N LYS A 59 -5.09 -1.77 -14.16
CA LYS A 59 -6.22 -2.23 -14.99
C LYS A 59 -6.58 -1.26 -16.12
N ASP A 60 -6.21 0.01 -15.99
CA ASP A 60 -6.46 1.06 -16.98
C ASP A 60 -5.26 1.24 -17.94
N GLY A 61 -4.23 0.40 -17.80
CA GLY A 61 -3.02 0.45 -18.62
C GLY A 61 -2.04 1.56 -18.23
N LYS A 62 -2.21 2.19 -17.06
CA LYS A 62 -1.30 3.22 -16.54
C LYS A 62 -0.28 2.62 -15.57
N PRO A 63 0.90 3.22 -15.38
CA PRO A 63 1.86 2.73 -14.40
C PRO A 63 1.29 2.65 -12.98
N CYS A 64 1.31 1.46 -12.38
CA CYS A 64 0.83 1.21 -11.03
C CYS A 64 1.94 1.49 -10.00
N ARG A 65 1.80 2.57 -9.23
CA ARG A 65 2.73 2.94 -8.15
C ARG A 65 2.82 1.87 -7.06
N LEU A 66 1.69 1.33 -6.62
CA LEU A 66 1.65 0.31 -5.55
C LEU A 66 2.28 -1.03 -5.97
N CYS A 67 2.27 -1.30 -7.27
CA CYS A 67 2.76 -2.55 -7.86
C CYS A 67 4.24 -2.45 -8.30
N THR A 68 4.86 -1.27 -8.18
CA THR A 68 6.18 -0.96 -8.73
C THR A 68 7.10 -0.47 -7.61
N SER A 69 8.36 -0.93 -7.60
CA SER A 69 9.31 -0.48 -6.58
C SER A 69 9.55 1.04 -6.65
N ALA A 70 9.79 1.67 -5.50
CA ALA A 70 10.04 3.13 -5.45
C ALA A 70 11.22 3.57 -6.33
N ALA A 71 12.25 2.72 -6.48
CA ALA A 71 13.38 3.02 -7.35
C ALA A 71 13.00 3.00 -8.84
N ALA A 72 12.16 2.04 -9.26
CA ALA A 72 11.65 2.00 -10.63
C ALA A 72 10.65 3.12 -10.89
N TRP A 73 9.80 3.47 -9.90
CA TRP A 73 8.86 4.58 -10.02
C TRP A 73 9.55 5.93 -10.29
N ARG A 74 10.61 6.24 -9.53
CA ARG A 74 11.39 7.48 -9.73
C ARG A 74 12.07 7.56 -11.10
N ASN A 75 12.43 6.42 -11.69
CA ASN A 75 13.01 6.41 -13.04
C ASN A 75 11.94 6.76 -14.07
N LEU A 76 10.75 6.20 -13.90
CA LEU A 76 9.61 6.42 -14.79
C LEU A 76 9.13 7.88 -14.78
N THR A 77 8.99 8.48 -13.59
CA THR A 77 8.58 9.89 -13.45
C THR A 77 9.60 10.83 -14.09
N LYS A 78 10.90 10.58 -13.91
CA LYS A 78 11.98 11.36 -14.57
C LYS A 78 11.91 11.30 -16.09
N GLN A 79 11.59 10.14 -16.68
CA GLN A 79 11.45 9.99 -18.13
C GLN A 79 10.23 10.75 -18.66
N THR A 80 9.07 10.62 -18.02
CA THR A 80 7.87 11.39 -18.42
C THR A 80 8.06 12.89 -18.32
N LYS A 81 8.85 13.37 -17.34
CA LYS A 81 9.21 14.79 -17.21
C LYS A 81 10.20 15.26 -18.28
N ALA A 82 11.12 14.39 -18.73
CA ALA A 82 12.03 14.67 -19.84
C ALA A 82 11.30 14.71 -21.20
N SER A 83 10.30 13.84 -21.43
CA SER A 83 9.48 13.86 -22.64
C SER A 83 8.48 15.03 -22.70
N SER A 84 8.14 15.63 -21.55
CA SER A 84 7.23 16.79 -21.44
C SER A 84 7.96 18.14 -21.43
N ALA A 85 9.29 18.16 -21.38
CA ALA A 85 10.11 19.36 -21.24
C ALA A 85 10.63 19.96 -22.58
N ALA A 86 10.09 19.53 -23.73
CA ALA A 86 10.39 20.14 -25.03
C ALA A 86 9.58 21.43 -25.33
N ALA A 87 8.80 21.94 -24.36
CA ALA A 87 8.16 23.24 -24.46
C ALA A 87 8.35 24.03 -23.15
N ALA A 88 8.92 25.23 -23.31
CA ALA A 88 9.21 26.26 -22.31
C ALA A 88 10.51 26.10 -21.51
N SER A 89 11.56 26.69 -22.07
CA SER A 89 12.77 27.10 -21.36
C SER A 89 12.55 28.38 -20.54
N THR A 90 13.42 28.51 -19.54
CA THR A 90 13.90 29.73 -18.85
C THR A 90 13.12 30.21 -17.63
N THR A 91 13.69 29.97 -16.44
CA THR A 91 14.10 31.05 -15.53
C THR A 91 15.02 30.51 -14.43
N THR A 92 16.10 31.26 -14.22
CA THR A 92 17.13 31.10 -13.19
C THR A 92 16.58 31.56 -11.83
N ALA A 93 16.77 30.77 -10.76
CA ALA A 93 16.68 31.29 -9.39
C ALA A 93 17.56 30.50 -8.41
N THR A 94 18.28 31.30 -7.63
CA THR A 94 19.32 31.05 -6.63
C THR A 94 18.90 30.17 -5.45
N GLN A 95 19.84 29.34 -4.97
CA GLN A 95 19.73 28.53 -3.76
C GLN A 95 19.86 29.34 -2.46
N PRO A 96 19.17 28.90 -1.39
CA PRO A 96 19.70 28.96 -0.04
C PRO A 96 20.19 27.58 0.40
N GLN A 97 21.44 27.54 0.87
CA GLN A 97 22.10 26.40 1.48
C GLN A 97 21.62 26.24 2.93
N GLU A 98 20.79 25.25 3.20
CA GLU A 98 20.55 24.76 4.57
C GLU A 98 21.37 23.50 4.84
N THR A 99 22.16 23.56 5.89
CA THR A 99 23.01 22.50 6.43
C THR A 99 22.16 21.38 7.03
N ILE A 100 21.80 20.39 6.21
CA ILE A 100 21.31 19.10 6.71
C ILE A 100 22.52 18.26 7.10
N SER A 101 22.67 18.03 8.40
CA SER A 101 23.60 17.05 8.96
C SER A 101 23.40 15.71 8.27
N GLN A 102 24.37 15.36 7.42
CA GLN A 102 24.50 14.05 6.82
C GLN A 102 24.77 13.04 7.94
N SER A 103 23.71 12.37 8.40
CA SER A 103 23.85 11.06 9.02
C SER A 103 24.20 10.07 7.91
N THR A 104 25.50 9.98 7.58
CA THR A 104 26.11 8.81 6.94
C THR A 104 26.12 7.65 7.93
N GLY A 105 24.92 7.19 8.27
CA GLY A 105 24.68 6.07 9.17
C GLY A 105 24.37 4.82 8.38
N ARG A 106 25.43 4.09 8.04
CA ARG A 106 25.47 2.64 7.79
C ARG A 106 24.25 1.93 8.40
N GLY A 107 23.48 1.22 7.58
CA GLY A 107 22.27 0.52 7.98
C GLY A 107 22.45 -0.24 9.29
N THR A 108 21.93 0.33 10.38
CA THR A 108 21.64 -0.43 11.57
C THR A 108 20.47 -1.31 11.17
N THR A 109 20.74 -2.58 10.85
CA THR A 109 19.71 -3.61 10.84
C THR A 109 19.01 -3.49 12.17
N LYS A 110 17.82 -2.88 12.19
CA LYS A 110 16.99 -2.91 13.39
C LYS A 110 16.89 -4.38 13.78
N PRO A 111 17.08 -4.73 15.05
CA PRO A 111 16.94 -6.12 15.46
C PRO A 111 15.58 -6.62 14.98
N GLU A 112 15.54 -7.82 14.42
CA GLU A 112 14.32 -8.48 13.93
C GLU A 112 13.44 -8.89 15.11
N CYS A 113 12.95 -7.89 15.84
CA CYS A 113 12.04 -8.06 16.97
C CYS A 113 10.60 -8.15 16.46
N PRO A 114 9.71 -8.87 17.16
CA PRO A 114 8.27 -8.75 16.95
C PRO A 114 7.82 -7.29 17.02
N PRO A 115 6.84 -6.87 16.19
CA PRO A 115 6.41 -5.49 16.15
C PRO A 115 5.71 -5.09 17.45
N ASP A 116 6.08 -3.93 17.98
CA ASP A 116 5.32 -3.27 19.04
C ASP A 116 4.02 -2.62 18.50
N VAL A 117 3.26 -1.98 19.39
CA VAL A 117 2.00 -1.33 19.04
C VAL A 117 2.17 -0.22 17.98
N GLU A 118 3.32 0.45 17.93
CA GLU A 118 3.55 1.53 16.99
C GLU A 118 3.93 1.03 15.59
N VAL A 119 4.77 0.00 15.52
CA VAL A 119 5.17 -0.66 14.27
C VAL A 119 3.98 -1.41 13.68
N LEU A 120 3.23 -2.14 14.51
CA LEU A 120 2.00 -2.80 14.08
C LEU A 120 0.99 -1.76 13.58
N GLY A 121 0.71 -0.72 14.38
CA GLY A 121 -0.26 0.32 14.05
C GLY A 121 0.07 1.04 12.74
N ARG A 122 1.29 1.53 12.56
CA ARG A 122 1.68 2.24 11.32
C ARG A 122 1.61 1.33 10.08
N SER A 123 1.91 0.04 10.24
CA SER A 123 1.85 -0.94 9.15
C SER A 123 0.41 -1.23 8.76
N THR A 124 -0.48 -1.42 9.74
CA THR A 124 -1.92 -1.60 9.50
C THR A 124 -2.55 -0.36 8.90
N TRP A 125 -2.23 0.84 9.38
CA TRP A 125 -2.72 2.07 8.75
C TRP A 125 -2.24 2.23 7.31
N THR A 126 -0.99 1.84 7.02
CA THR A 126 -0.49 1.82 5.65
C THR A 126 -1.32 0.89 4.77
N LEU A 127 -1.59 -0.34 5.22
CA LEU A 127 -2.45 -1.27 4.51
C LEU A 127 -3.86 -0.69 4.29
N LEU A 128 -4.51 -0.18 5.34
CA LEU A 128 -5.87 0.33 5.29
C LEU A 128 -6.02 1.52 4.35
N HIS A 129 -5.11 2.48 4.42
CA HIS A 129 -5.13 3.64 3.53
C HIS A 129 -4.78 3.25 2.09
N SER A 130 -3.90 2.26 1.86
CA SER A 130 -3.65 1.71 0.53
C SER A 130 -4.86 0.98 -0.06
N LEU A 131 -5.56 0.16 0.72
CA LEU A 131 -6.83 -0.47 0.31
C LEU A 131 -7.85 0.60 -0.11
N THR A 132 -7.92 1.68 0.67
CA THR A 132 -8.80 2.81 0.38
C THR A 132 -8.40 3.54 -0.91
N ALA A 133 -7.11 3.81 -1.11
CA ALA A 133 -6.59 4.45 -2.32
C ALA A 133 -6.87 3.64 -3.60
N THR A 134 -6.88 2.31 -3.50
CA THR A 134 -7.18 1.40 -4.62
C THR A 134 -8.67 1.03 -4.73
N TYR A 135 -9.52 1.52 -3.83
CA TYR A 135 -10.95 1.23 -3.86
C TYR A 135 -11.60 1.83 -5.12
N PRO A 136 -12.66 1.22 -5.67
CA PRO A 136 -13.35 1.76 -6.85
C PRO A 136 -13.91 3.15 -6.58
N GLU A 137 -13.92 4.01 -7.60
CA GLU A 137 -14.57 5.33 -7.50
C GLU A 137 -16.06 5.22 -7.15
N LYS A 138 -16.71 4.18 -7.71
CA LYS A 138 -18.05 3.75 -7.37
C LYS A 138 -18.02 2.24 -7.14
N ALA A 139 -18.30 1.80 -5.91
CA ALA A 139 -18.22 0.40 -5.54
C ALA A 139 -19.57 -0.31 -5.76
N SER A 140 -19.51 -1.53 -6.31
CA SER A 140 -20.63 -2.44 -6.40
C SER A 140 -21.10 -2.91 -5.00
N ALA A 141 -22.31 -3.46 -4.92
CA ALA A 141 -22.84 -3.99 -3.66
C ALA A 141 -21.94 -5.12 -3.09
N SER A 142 -21.33 -5.95 -3.94
CA SER A 142 -20.40 -6.99 -3.52
C SER A 142 -19.14 -6.39 -2.91
N GLU A 143 -18.50 -5.43 -3.59
CA GLU A 143 -17.28 -4.78 -3.09
C GLU A 143 -17.53 -4.02 -1.77
N GLN A 144 -18.74 -3.49 -1.58
CA GLN A 144 -19.16 -2.88 -0.32
C GLN A 144 -19.34 -3.91 0.79
N ALA A 145 -19.95 -5.06 0.49
CA ALA A 145 -20.12 -6.15 1.44
C ALA A 145 -18.78 -6.78 1.84
N ASP A 146 -17.87 -6.97 0.87
CA ASP A 146 -16.53 -7.51 1.10
C ASP A 146 -15.72 -6.57 1.99
N MET A 147 -15.69 -5.27 1.68
CA MET A 147 -14.95 -4.29 2.49
C MET A 147 -15.54 -4.14 3.90
N ARG A 148 -16.87 -4.18 4.04
CA ARG A 148 -17.53 -4.18 5.37
C ARG A 148 -17.14 -5.41 6.18
N SER A 149 -17.11 -6.58 5.53
CA SER A 149 -16.69 -7.83 6.16
C SER A 149 -15.22 -7.78 6.57
N PHE A 150 -14.35 -7.26 5.70
CA PHE A 150 -12.94 -7.05 5.99
C PHE A 150 -12.73 -6.16 7.23
N LEU A 151 -13.36 -4.98 7.29
CA LEU A 151 -13.25 -4.07 8.44
C LEU A 151 -13.78 -4.72 9.73
N THR A 152 -14.88 -5.46 9.63
CA THR A 152 -15.44 -6.21 10.76
C THR A 152 -14.46 -7.27 11.25
N LEU A 153 -13.87 -8.06 10.35
CA LEU A 153 -12.91 -9.10 10.70
C LEU A 153 -11.61 -8.50 11.25
N LEU A 154 -11.09 -7.44 10.64
CA LEU A 154 -9.93 -6.71 11.14
C LEU A 154 -10.18 -6.25 12.58
N SER A 155 -11.34 -5.66 12.85
CA SER A 155 -11.70 -5.19 14.19
C SER A 155 -11.81 -6.31 15.22
N LYS A 156 -12.04 -7.56 14.81
CA LYS A 156 -12.09 -8.74 15.69
C LYS A 156 -10.71 -9.40 15.87
N LEU A 157 -9.88 -9.38 14.83
CA LEU A 157 -8.63 -10.12 14.75
C LEU A 157 -7.38 -9.25 14.99
N TYR A 158 -7.53 -7.93 15.14
CA TYR A 158 -6.40 -7.04 15.38
C TYR A 158 -5.65 -7.43 16.68
N PRO A 159 -4.32 -7.71 16.64
CA PRO A 159 -3.61 -8.34 17.77
C PRO A 159 -3.62 -7.55 19.08
N CYS A 160 -3.67 -6.22 19.02
CA CYS A 160 -3.85 -5.39 20.20
C CYS A 160 -5.34 -5.39 20.59
N TRP A 161 -5.72 -6.22 21.56
CA TRP A 161 -7.13 -6.40 21.94
C TRP A 161 -7.82 -5.10 22.40
N VAL A 162 -7.13 -4.23 23.15
CA VAL A 162 -7.68 -2.91 23.55
C VAL A 162 -7.93 -2.02 22.34
N CYS A 163 -6.98 -1.98 21.40
CA CYS A 163 -7.10 -1.21 20.18
C CYS A 163 -8.24 -1.74 19.29
N ALA A 164 -8.40 -3.07 19.26
CA ALA A 164 -9.44 -3.78 18.52
C ALA A 164 -10.83 -3.45 19.09
N ASP A 165 -10.96 -3.47 20.42
CA ASP A 165 -12.21 -3.14 21.10
C ASP A 165 -12.60 -1.68 20.91
N ASP A 166 -11.65 -0.75 21.07
CA ASP A 166 -11.85 0.66 20.78
C ASP A 166 -12.37 0.89 19.36
N PHE A 167 -11.75 0.25 18.36
CA PHE A 167 -12.14 0.42 16.97
C PHE A 167 -13.54 -0.16 16.69
N ARG A 168 -13.87 -1.32 17.28
CA ARG A 168 -15.23 -1.90 17.20
C ARG A 168 -16.27 -0.97 17.81
N ASN A 169 -16.03 -0.48 19.02
CA ASN A 169 -16.95 0.39 19.73
C ASN A 169 -17.13 1.72 18.99
N TRP A 170 -16.06 2.27 18.43
CA TRP A 170 -16.13 3.48 17.61
C TRP A 170 -17.00 3.26 16.36
N MET A 171 -16.82 2.16 15.63
CA MET A 171 -17.64 1.84 14.46
C MET A 171 -19.11 1.55 14.82
N ALA A 172 -19.35 0.95 15.99
CA ALA A 172 -20.67 0.60 16.50
C ALA A 172 -21.38 1.72 17.26
N GLU A 173 -20.89 2.97 17.14
CA GLU A 173 -21.48 4.10 17.85
C GLU A 173 -22.99 4.21 17.55
N PRO A 174 -23.86 4.38 18.59
CA PRO A 174 -25.30 4.18 18.45
C PRO A 174 -26.03 5.06 17.42
N SER A 175 -25.52 6.25 17.13
CA SER A 175 -26.09 7.14 16.11
C SER A 175 -25.81 6.64 14.69
N GLY A 176 -24.88 5.70 14.52
CA GLY A 176 -24.42 5.20 13.24
C GLY A 176 -23.49 6.16 12.49
N LYS A 177 -23.14 7.32 13.06
CA LYS A 177 -22.28 8.33 12.40
C LYS A 177 -20.91 7.79 11.96
N ASN A 178 -20.41 6.78 12.67
CA ASN A 178 -19.10 6.16 12.43
C ASN A 178 -19.19 4.88 11.59
N GLN A 179 -20.36 4.52 11.08
CA GLN A 179 -20.48 3.34 10.20
C GLN A 179 -19.62 3.52 8.94
N PRO A 180 -18.93 2.46 8.47
CA PRO A 180 -18.13 2.52 7.25
C PRO A 180 -18.92 3.02 6.04
N ARG A 181 -18.44 4.12 5.43
CA ARG A 181 -19.02 4.70 4.22
C ARG A 181 -18.30 4.14 3.00
N LEU A 182 -18.92 3.15 2.35
CA LEU A 182 -18.26 2.32 1.33
C LEU A 182 -18.81 2.53 -0.09
N GLY A 183 -19.66 3.53 -0.33
CA GLY A 183 -20.27 3.75 -1.66
C GLY A 183 -19.26 4.01 -2.78
N GLY A 184 -18.07 4.51 -2.43
CA GLY A 184 -16.98 4.74 -3.35
C GLY A 184 -15.74 5.26 -2.64
N ARG A 185 -14.63 5.33 -3.37
CA ARG A 185 -13.30 5.68 -2.86
C ARG A 185 -13.28 6.98 -2.05
N LYS A 186 -13.98 8.02 -2.50
CA LYS A 186 -14.00 9.32 -1.82
C LYS A 186 -14.59 9.24 -0.41
N ASP A 187 -15.74 8.60 -0.28
CA ASP A 187 -16.43 8.48 1.02
C ASP A 187 -15.67 7.56 1.96
N PHE A 188 -15.09 6.48 1.42
CA PHE A 188 -14.27 5.55 2.18
C PHE A 188 -12.97 6.21 2.65
N GLY A 189 -12.32 7.00 1.80
CA GLY A 189 -11.11 7.78 2.13
C GLY A 189 -11.33 8.78 3.24
N ASN A 190 -12.42 9.54 3.17
CA ASN A 190 -12.79 10.46 4.25
C ASN A 190 -13.06 9.70 5.56
N TRP A 191 -13.84 8.61 5.50
CA TRP A 191 -14.13 7.79 6.68
C TRP A 191 -12.86 7.19 7.30
N MET A 192 -11.94 6.68 6.48
CA MET A 192 -10.68 6.09 6.94
C MET A 192 -9.77 7.15 7.59
N CYS A 193 -9.78 8.38 7.06
CA CYS A 193 -9.08 9.50 7.68
C CYS A 193 -9.69 9.90 9.02
N GLU A 194 -11.02 10.00 9.11
CA GLU A 194 -11.75 10.30 10.35
C GLU A 194 -11.50 9.26 11.44
N ALA A 195 -11.54 7.97 11.07
CA ALA A 195 -11.23 6.85 11.96
C ALA A 195 -9.79 6.93 12.49
N HIS A 196 -8.82 7.24 11.62
CA HIS A 196 -7.43 7.42 12.04
C HIS A 196 -7.29 8.66 12.95
N ASN A 197 -8.01 9.75 12.66
CA ASN A 197 -7.99 10.95 13.49
C ASN A 197 -8.62 10.75 14.86
N GLU A 198 -9.59 9.84 15.01
CA GLU A 198 -10.07 9.44 16.34
C GLU A 198 -8.93 8.86 17.19
N VAL A 199 -8.14 7.95 16.61
CA VAL A 199 -6.98 7.38 17.31
C VAL A 199 -5.93 8.46 17.58
N ASN A 200 -5.71 9.40 16.64
CA ASN A 200 -4.81 10.53 16.87
C ASN A 200 -5.26 11.37 18.08
N ARG A 201 -6.54 11.76 18.15
CA ARG A 201 -7.10 12.49 19.30
C ARG A 201 -6.89 11.73 20.61
N LYS A 202 -7.23 10.44 20.64
CA LYS A 202 -7.09 9.59 21.83
C LYS A 202 -5.65 9.51 22.33
N LEU A 203 -4.68 9.55 21.41
CA LEU A 203 -3.25 9.51 21.71
C LEU A 203 -2.61 10.91 21.85
N GLY A 204 -3.39 11.99 21.84
CA GLY A 204 -2.87 13.37 21.93
C GLY A 204 -2.02 13.81 20.72
N LYS A 205 -2.19 13.16 19.57
CA LYS A 205 -1.51 13.49 18.32
C LYS A 205 -2.29 14.54 17.55
N LYS A 206 -1.58 15.33 16.73
CA LYS A 206 -2.20 16.29 15.82
C LYS A 206 -3.10 15.55 14.81
N GLU A 207 -4.29 16.09 14.56
CA GLU A 207 -5.16 15.60 13.50
C GLU A 207 -4.56 15.84 12.11
N PHE A 208 -4.76 14.86 11.24
CA PHE A 208 -4.41 14.95 9.83
C PHE A 208 -5.55 15.66 9.06
N ASP A 209 -5.20 16.57 8.15
CA ASP A 209 -6.18 17.21 7.27
C ASP A 209 -6.68 16.23 6.21
N CYS A 210 -7.91 15.74 6.39
CA CYS A 210 -8.49 14.75 5.49
C CYS A 210 -8.58 15.22 4.04
N ARG A 211 -8.55 16.53 3.74
CA ARG A 211 -8.49 17.01 2.34
C ARG A 211 -7.22 16.59 1.60
N LEU A 212 -6.21 16.13 2.33
CA LEU A 212 -4.90 15.72 1.81
C LEU A 212 -4.72 14.19 1.76
N TRP A 213 -5.76 13.40 2.07
CA TRP A 213 -5.63 11.95 2.18
C TRP A 213 -5.20 11.31 0.84
N GLU A 214 -5.74 11.76 -0.30
CA GLU A 214 -5.37 11.25 -1.63
C GLU A 214 -3.91 11.58 -1.98
N GLN A 215 -3.44 12.80 -1.68
CA GLN A 215 -2.03 13.15 -1.88
C GLN A 215 -1.10 12.26 -1.05
N ARG A 216 -1.48 11.98 0.21
CA ARG A 216 -0.66 11.16 1.11
C ARG A 216 -0.62 9.69 0.69
N TRP A 217 -1.74 9.12 0.24
CA TRP A 217 -1.90 7.67 0.12
C TRP A 217 -2.06 7.13 -1.29
N LYS A 218 -2.34 8.01 -2.26
CA LYS A 218 -2.58 7.64 -3.65
C LYS A 218 -1.62 8.37 -4.60
N ASP A 219 -1.82 9.67 -4.76
CA ASP A 219 -1.27 10.42 -5.89
C ASP A 219 0.18 10.87 -5.66
N GLY A 220 0.55 11.14 -4.41
CA GLY A 220 1.76 11.89 -4.09
C GLY A 220 1.48 13.38 -3.89
N TRP A 221 2.47 14.08 -3.35
CA TRP A 221 2.34 15.49 -3.03
C TRP A 221 2.58 16.37 -4.26
N LYS A 222 1.81 17.46 -4.37
CA LYS A 222 1.88 18.40 -5.51
C LYS A 222 3.23 19.11 -5.67
N ASP A 223 4.03 19.16 -4.60
CA ASP A 223 5.39 19.71 -4.62
C ASP A 223 6.42 18.75 -5.28
N GLY A 224 5.99 17.56 -5.68
CA GLY A 224 6.85 16.58 -6.36
C GLY A 224 7.80 15.82 -5.44
N ARG A 225 7.72 15.97 -4.11
CA ARG A 225 8.64 15.29 -3.17
C ARG A 225 8.52 13.76 -3.14
N CYS A 226 7.56 13.20 -3.88
CA CYS A 226 7.35 11.77 -4.03
C CYS A 226 7.94 11.19 -5.32
N ASP A 227 8.47 12.04 -6.21
CA ASP A 227 8.93 11.69 -7.56
C ASP A 227 10.46 11.66 -7.70
#